data_AF-A0A1Q2U208-F1
#
_entry.id   AF-A0A1Q2U208-F1
#
_cell.length_a   1.000
_cell.length_b   1.000
_cell.length_c   1.000
_cell.angle_alpha   90.00
_cell.angle_beta   90.00
_cell.angle_gamma   90.00
#
_symmetry.space_group_name_H-M   'P 1'
#
loop_
_entity.id
_entity.type
_entity.pdbx_description
1 polymer ?
#
loop_
_entity_poly.entity_id
_entity_poly.type
_entity_poly.pdbx_seq_one_letter_code
_entity_poly.pdbx_strand_id
1 'polypeptide(L)'
;MSIAELIQKLSQYDPNLPIVIKGYEGGYNDVSIIEEVNLQLNANTENWYGAHEKIRDSETSDKPLCKAIRLAGLNPNCEDPQYSLH
;
A
#
# COMPACT_ATOMS: atom_id res chain seq x y z
N MET A 1 6.73 4.43 8.61
CA MET A 1 7.67 5.19 7.77
C MET A 1 6.90 6.34 7.15
N SER A 2 7.40 7.56 7.24
CA SER A 2 6.86 8.73 6.55
C SER A 2 7.39 8.84 5.12
N ILE A 3 6.83 9.75 4.32
CA ILE A 3 7.30 10.04 2.96
C ILE A 3 8.78 10.49 2.98
N ALA A 4 9.15 11.37 3.91
CA ALA A 4 10.53 11.88 4.01
C ALA A 4 11.53 10.76 4.33
N GLU A 5 11.19 9.87 5.27
CA GLU A 5 12.01 8.71 5.62
C GLU A 5 12.14 7.73 4.44
N LEU A 6 11.06 7.54 3.66
CA LEU A 6 11.09 6.71 2.46
C LEU A 6 12.03 7.31 1.39
N ILE A 7 11.89 8.60 1.09
CA ILE A 7 12.77 9.29 0.12
C ILE A 7 14.23 9.17 0.55
N GLN A 8 14.54 9.37 1.82
CA GLN A 8 15.91 9.24 2.34
C GLN A 8 16.47 7.82 2.18
N LYS A 9 15.64 6.79 2.31
CA LYS A 9 16.05 5.40 2.08
C LYS A 9 16.25 5.11 0.59
N LEU A 10 15.33 5.56 -0.26
CA LEU A 10 15.39 5.33 -1.71
C LEU A 10 16.55 6.09 -2.37
N SER A 11 16.93 7.27 -1.86
CA SER A 11 18.04 8.06 -2.40
C SER A 11 19.42 7.39 -2.27
N GLN A 12 19.51 6.28 -1.54
CA GLN A 12 20.74 5.49 -1.40
C GLN A 12 20.96 4.50 -2.56
N TYR A 13 19.96 4.29 -3.43
CA TYR A 13 20.01 3.36 -4.55
C TYR A 13 20.20 4.10 -5.90
N ASP A 14 20.53 3.36 -6.96
CA ASP A 14 20.53 3.94 -8.32
C ASP A 14 19.12 4.44 -8.67
N PRO A 15 18.96 5.74 -9.00
CA PRO A 15 17.65 6.34 -9.26
C PRO A 15 16.92 5.76 -10.48
N ASN A 16 17.59 4.96 -11.32
CA ASN A 16 16.99 4.31 -12.48
C ASN A 16 16.52 2.88 -12.17
N LEU A 17 16.69 2.38 -10.95
CA LEU A 17 16.15 1.08 -10.57
C LEU A 17 14.62 1.12 -10.47
N PRO A 18 13.91 0.11 -10.99
CA PRO A 18 12.47 0.04 -10.88
C PRO A 18 12.04 -0.22 -9.43
N ILE A 19 10.98 0.46 -8.99
CA ILE A 19 10.31 0.19 -7.71
C ILE A 19 9.14 -0.75 -7.98
N VAL A 20 9.13 -1.88 -7.28
CA VAL A 20 8.11 -2.91 -7.42
C VAL A 20 7.37 -3.18 -6.11
N ILE A 21 6.14 -3.65 -6.24
CA ILE A 21 5.32 -4.17 -5.14
C ILE A 21 5.04 -5.66 -5.36
N LYS A 22 4.90 -6.42 -4.28
CA LYS A 22 4.64 -7.86 -4.36
C LYS A 22 3.22 -8.12 -4.88
N GLY A 23 3.06 -9.07 -5.79
CA GLY A 23 1.74 -9.59 -6.16
C GLY A 23 1.11 -10.44 -5.05
N TYR A 24 -0.14 -10.86 -5.23
CA TYR A 24 -0.92 -11.60 -4.21
C TYR A 24 -0.27 -12.91 -3.78
N GLU A 25 -0.15 -13.87 -4.70
CA GLU A 25 0.42 -15.20 -4.43
C GLU A 25 1.93 -15.27 -4.72
N GLY A 26 2.48 -14.24 -5.38
CA GLY A 26 3.88 -14.20 -5.81
C GLY A 26 4.12 -13.15 -6.89
N GLY A 27 5.32 -13.13 -7.44
CA GLY A 27 5.73 -12.16 -8.46
C GLY A 27 5.75 -10.71 -7.96
N TYR A 28 5.95 -9.79 -8.89
CA TYR A 28 6.08 -8.37 -8.63
C TYR A 28 5.40 -7.55 -9.73
N ASN A 29 4.70 -6.49 -9.34
CA ASN A 29 4.14 -5.49 -10.22
C ASN A 29 4.93 -4.18 -10.10
N ASP A 30 4.97 -3.39 -11.16
CA ASP A 30 5.41 -2.00 -11.07
C ASP A 30 4.45 -1.19 -10.18
N VAL A 31 4.98 -0.19 -9.48
CA VAL A 31 4.12 0.79 -8.80
C VAL A 31 3.42 1.64 -9.85
N SER A 32 2.12 1.42 -10.04
CA SER A 32 1.28 2.17 -10.99
C SER A 32 0.23 3.03 -10.29
N ILE A 33 0.06 2.91 -8.98
CA ILE A 33 -0.92 3.64 -8.18
C ILE A 33 -0.22 4.27 -6.96
N ILE A 34 -0.44 5.57 -6.79
CA ILE A 34 0.00 6.36 -5.65
C ILE A 34 -1.19 7.23 -5.23
N GLU A 35 -1.79 6.92 -4.09
CA GLU A 35 -3.02 7.60 -3.64
C GLU A 35 -3.01 7.89 -2.14
N GLU A 36 -3.70 8.97 -1.76
CA GLU A 36 -3.99 9.24 -0.35
C GLU A 36 -5.11 8.34 0.15
N VAL A 37 -4.90 7.72 1.32
CA VAL A 37 -5.90 6.90 2.00
C VAL A 37 -6.07 7.37 3.45
N ASN A 38 -7.31 7.27 3.95
CA ASN A 38 -7.60 7.46 5.35
C ASN A 38 -7.63 6.09 6.03
N LEU A 39 -6.82 5.93 7.07
CA LEU A 39 -6.65 4.69 7.80
C LEU A 39 -7.10 4.83 9.24
N GLN A 40 -7.73 3.76 9.74
CA GLN A 40 -7.89 3.49 11.15
C GLN A 40 -6.63 2.76 11.65
N LEU A 41 -5.86 3.38 12.54
CA LEU A 41 -4.64 2.79 13.07
C LEU A 41 -4.94 1.66 14.06
N ASN A 42 -4.08 0.63 14.03
CA ASN A 42 -4.14 -0.55 14.90
C ASN A 42 -5.52 -1.24 14.92
N ALA A 43 -6.21 -1.24 13.78
CA ALA A 43 -7.57 -1.75 13.64
C ALA A 43 -7.64 -3.26 13.86
N ASN A 44 -6.68 -4.00 13.31
CA ASN A 44 -6.66 -5.46 13.28
C ASN A 44 -5.63 -6.04 14.26
N THR A 45 -5.92 -7.22 14.81
CA THR A 45 -4.99 -7.96 15.70
C THR A 45 -4.59 -9.31 15.12
N GLU A 46 -5.28 -9.77 14.09
CA GLU A 46 -5.08 -11.04 13.42
C GLU A 46 -3.91 -10.97 12.42
N ASN A 47 -3.12 -12.05 12.34
CA ASN A 47 -1.88 -12.09 11.58
C ASN A 47 -2.05 -12.17 10.05
N TRP A 48 -3.25 -12.45 9.56
CA TRP A 48 -3.58 -12.46 8.13
C TRP A 48 -4.03 -11.09 7.60
N TYR A 49 -4.21 -10.10 8.48
CA TYR A 49 -4.47 -8.71 8.11
C TYR A 49 -3.23 -7.84 8.34
N GLY A 50 -3.18 -6.71 7.63
CA GLY A 50 -2.31 -5.60 8.02
C GLY A 50 -2.83 -4.93 9.30
N ALA A 51 -1.94 -4.28 10.05
CA ALA A 51 -2.28 -3.66 11.34
C ALA A 51 -3.30 -2.50 11.25
N HIS A 52 -3.55 -1.96 10.06
CA HIS A 52 -4.40 -0.78 9.84
C HIS A 52 -5.50 -1.13 8.85
N GLU A 53 -6.64 -0.46 8.96
CA GLU A 53 -7.77 -0.69 8.06
C GLU A 53 -8.12 0.60 7.31
N LYS A 54 -8.61 0.47 6.07
CA LYS A 54 -9.11 1.62 5.32
C LYS A 54 -10.48 2.00 5.87
N ILE A 55 -10.64 3.27 6.26
CA ILE A 55 -11.93 3.76 6.75
C ILE A 55 -12.96 3.66 5.62
N ARG A 56 -14.07 2.98 5.89
CA ARG A 56 -15.28 3.00 5.05
C ARG A 56 -16.31 3.92 5.69
N ASP A 57 -17.17 4.53 4.87
CA ASP A 57 -18.19 5.50 5.30
C ASP A 57 -19.25 4.85 6.18
N SER A 58 -18.92 4.59 7.45
CA SER A 58 -19.81 4.15 8.54
C SER A 58 -19.06 3.71 9.81
N GLU A 59 -17.74 3.57 9.79
CA GLU A 59 -17.00 3.00 10.93
C GLU A 59 -16.70 4.05 12.01
N THR A 60 -17.36 3.91 13.15
CA THR A 60 -17.02 4.64 14.38
C THR A 60 -16.13 3.75 15.24
N SER A 61 -14.85 4.10 15.37
CA SER A 61 -13.91 3.50 16.31
C SER A 61 -13.20 4.60 17.10
N ASP A 62 -12.90 4.33 18.38
CA ASP A 62 -12.13 5.24 19.23
C ASP A 62 -10.62 5.21 18.93
N LYS A 63 -10.20 4.36 17.98
CA LYS A 63 -8.80 4.23 17.58
C LYS A 63 -8.33 5.48 16.80
N PRO A 64 -7.03 5.77 16.74
CA PRO A 64 -6.53 6.95 16.03
C PRO A 64 -6.69 6.87 14.50
N LEU A 65 -7.08 7.97 13.87
CA LEU A 65 -7.14 8.11 12.42
C LEU A 65 -5.83 8.68 11.85
N CYS A 66 -5.48 8.30 10.63
CA CYS A 66 -4.29 8.79 9.94
C CYS A 66 -4.49 8.88 8.42
N LYS A 67 -3.96 9.94 7.81
CA LYS A 67 -3.77 10.01 6.35
C LYS A 67 -2.44 9.37 5.98
N ALA A 68 -2.45 8.53 4.94
CA ALA A 68 -1.27 7.84 4.46
C ALA A 68 -1.23 7.81 2.92
N ILE A 69 -0.06 7.52 2.37
CA ILE A 69 0.09 7.22 0.94
C ILE A 69 0.12 5.71 0.76
N ARG A 70 -0.78 5.20 -0.09
CA ARG A 70 -0.75 3.81 -0.56
C ARG A 70 -0.02 3.75 -1.89
N LEU A 71 0.97 2.86 -1.96
CA LEU A 71 1.62 2.45 -3.20
C LEU A 71 1.07 1.09 -3.60
N ALA A 72 0.64 0.97 -4.85
CA ALA A 72 0.00 -0.23 -5.36
C ALA A 72 0.28 -0.40 -6.87
N GLY A 73 -0.05 -1.57 -7.39
CA GLY A 73 0.24 -1.95 -8.77
C GLY A 73 -0.66 -3.06 -9.27
N LEU A 74 -0.91 -3.06 -10.57
CA LEU A 74 -1.71 -4.06 -11.28
C LEU A 74 -0.76 -4.97 -12.07
N ASN A 75 -1.13 -6.24 -12.26
CA ASN A 75 -0.49 -7.11 -13.25
C ASN A 75 -1.13 -6.85 -14.62
N PRO A 76 -0.46 -6.14 -15.55
CA PRO A 76 -1.04 -5.83 -16.85
C PRO A 76 -1.18 -7.07 -17.75
N ASN A 77 -0.52 -8.18 -17.40
CA ASN A 77 -0.56 -9.43 -18.15
C ASN A 77 -1.70 -10.37 -17.69
N CYS A 78 -2.45 -9.99 -16.66
CA CYS A 78 -3.63 -10.73 -16.22
C CYS A 78 -4.79 -10.55 -17.22
N GLU A 79 -5.62 -11.57 -17.39
CA GLU A 79 -6.83 -11.48 -18.24
C GLU A 79 -7.79 -10.39 -17.75
N ASP A 80 -7.89 -10.23 -16.43
CA ASP A 80 -8.69 -9.19 -15.77
C ASP A 80 -7.82 -8.37 -14.77
N PRO A 81 -7.03 -7.39 -15.25
CA PRO A 81 -6.05 -6.67 -14.42
C PRO A 81 -6.64 -6.02 -13.17
N GLN A 82 -7.91 -5.61 -13.18
CA GLN A 82 -8.62 -5.02 -12.04
C GLN A 82 -8.64 -5.91 -10.78
N TYR A 83 -8.58 -7.23 -10.93
CA TYR A 83 -8.53 -8.18 -9.81
C TYR A 83 -7.10 -8.47 -9.33
N SER A 84 -6.10 -7.96 -10.04
CA SER A 84 -4.68 -8.09 -9.69
C SER A 84 -4.13 -6.87 -8.94
N LEU A 85 -5.03 -6.01 -8.44
CA LEU A 85 -4.66 -4.83 -7.67
C LEU A 85 -4.15 -5.25 -6.29
N HIS A 86 -2.88 -5.00 -6.05
CA HIS A 86 -2.26 -5.18 -4.74
C HIS A 86 -1.63 -3.85 -4.32
#